data_AF-A0A0Q3QJS4-F1
#
_entry.id   AF-A0A0Q3QJS4-F1
#
_cell.length_a   1.000
_cell.length_b   1.000
_cell.length_c   1.000
_cell.angle_alpha   90.00
_cell.angle_beta   90.00
_cell.angle_gamma   90.00
#
_symmetry.space_group_name_H-M   'P 1'
#
loop_
_entity.id
_entity.type
_entity.pdbx_description
1 polymer ?
#
loop_
_entity_poly.entity_id
_entity_poly.type
_entity_poly.pdbx_seq_one_letter_code
_entity_poly.pdbx_strand_id
1 'polypeptide(L)' 'MYIILLIMLITACFVLILCGYYISIIRLKFGKSIFLFIPIVIAIFMINIVIALVELSHSPNWS' A
#
# COMPACT_ATOMS: atom_id res chain seq x y z
N MET A 1 -13.05 16.77 -5.18
CA MET A 1 -11.80 16.03 -4.86
C MET A 1 -11.99 14.52 -4.75
N TYR A 2 -13.24 14.03 -4.76
CA TYR A 2 -13.58 12.61 -4.76
C TYR A 2 -12.82 11.74 -5.78
N ILE A 3 -12.74 12.16 -7.06
CA ILE A 3 -12.00 11.43 -8.10
C ILE A 3 -10.50 11.31 -7.78
N ILE A 4 -9.91 12.34 -7.18
CA ILE A 4 -8.49 12.36 -6.82
C ILE A 4 -8.25 11.39 -5.66
N LEU A 5 -9.09 11.42 -4.63
CA LEU A 5 -9.03 10.48 -3.50
C LEU A 5 -9.22 9.03 -3.97
N LEU A 6 -10.13 8.80 -4.93
CA LEU A 6 -10.38 7.49 -5.52
C LEU A 6 -9.16 6.99 -6.32
N ILE A 7 -8.53 7.85 -7.14
CA ILE A 7 -7.30 7.52 -7.86
C ILE A 7 -6.14 7.21 -6.89
N MET A 8 -6.01 7.99 -5.82
CA MET A 8 -5.00 7.75 -4.78
C MET A 8 -5.22 6.43 -4.05
N LEU A 9 -6.48 6.09 -3.74
CA LEU A 9 -6.85 4.81 -3.14
C LEU A 9 -6.52 3.62 -4.06
N ILE A 10 -6.88 3.71 -5.34
CA ILE A 10 -6.56 2.68 -6.35
C ILE A 10 -5.05 2.50 -6.47
N THR A 11 -4.31 3.62 -6.50
CA THR A 11 -2.85 3.59 -6.63
C THR A 11 -2.20 2.96 -5.38
N ALA A 12 -2.68 3.29 -4.18
CA ALA A 12 -2.21 2.68 -2.94
C ALA A 12 -2.47 1.15 -2.91
N CYS A 13 -3.65 0.70 -3.34
CA CYS A 13 -3.97 -0.72 -3.49
C CYS A 13 -3.06 -1.40 -4.53
N PHE A 14 -2.76 -0.74 -5.65
CA PHE A 14 -1.87 -1.28 -6.67
C PHE A 14 -0.44 -1.46 -6.14
N VAL A 15 0.07 -0.50 -5.37
CA VAL A 15 1.39 -0.58 -4.72
C VAL A 15 1.44 -1.74 -3.70
N LEU A 16 0.36 -1.99 -2.95
CA LEU A 16 0.27 -3.15 -2.04
C LEU A 16 0.39 -4.49 -2.80
N ILE A 17 -0.27 -4.61 -3.95
CA ILE A 17 -0.17 -5.81 -4.81
C ILE A 17 1.27 -6.01 -5.30
N LEU A 18 1.92 -4.93 -5.76
CA LEU A 18 3.32 -4.97 -6.18
C LEU A 18 4.24 -5.39 -5.02
N CYS A 19 3.99 -4.92 -3.80
CA CYS A 19 4.77 -5.32 -2.64
C CYS A 19 4.69 -6.83 -2.39
N GLY A 20 3.49 -7.43 -2.50
CA GLY A 20 3.30 -8.88 -2.43
C GLY A 20 4.02 -9.65 -3.55
N TYR A 21 4.03 -9.10 -4.77
CA TYR A 21 4.78 -9.66 -5.90
C TYR A 21 6.30 -9.64 -5.64
N TYR A 22 6.84 -8.52 -5.18
CA TYR A 22 8.26 -8.41 -4.84
C TYR A 22 8.66 -9.32 -3.69
N ILE A 23 7.82 -9.49 -2.66
CA ILE A 23 8.04 -10.48 -1.60
C ILE A 23 8.18 -11.89 -2.19
N SER A 24 7.31 -12.26 -3.12
CA SER A 24 7.34 -13.57 -3.76
C SER A 24 8.60 -13.78 -4.61
N ILE A 25 9.03 -12.76 -5.36
CA ILE A 25 10.27 -12.78 -6.14
C ILE A 25 11.50 -12.87 -5.25
N ILE A 26 11.57 -12.06 -4.19
CA ILE A 26 12.69 -12.07 -3.23
C ILE A 26 12.77 -13.43 -2.57
N ARG A 27 11.63 -14.02 -2.18
CA ARG A 27 11.57 -15.35 -1.59
C ARG A 27 12.06 -16.45 -2.56
N LEU A 28 11.75 -16.32 -3.85
CA LEU A 28 12.21 -17.25 -4.90
C LEU A 28 13.72 -17.13 -5.18
N LYS A 29 14.27 -15.91 -5.22
CA LYS A 29 15.68 -15.67 -5.57
C LYS A 29 16.65 -15.75 -4.40
N PHE A 30 16.26 -15.28 -3.22
CA PHE A 30 17.14 -15.12 -2.06
C PHE A 30 16.72 -15.96 -0.84
N GLY A 31 15.65 -16.76 -0.95
CA GLY A 31 15.16 -17.59 0.14
C GLY A 31 14.64 -16.76 1.33
N LYS A 32 14.87 -17.25 2.56
CA LYS A 32 14.49 -16.56 3.80
C LYS A 32 15.56 -15.53 4.17
N SER A 33 15.56 -14.41 3.45
CA SER A 33 16.51 -13.32 3.65
C SER A 33 15.89 -12.15 4.41
N ILE A 34 16.72 -11.43 5.18
CA ILE A 34 16.35 -10.21 5.92
C ILE A 34 15.74 -9.14 4.98
N PHE A 35 16.07 -9.20 3.68
CA PHE A 35 15.47 -8.34 2.65
C PHE A 35 13.94 -8.47 2.52
N LEU A 36 13.32 -9.53 3.05
CA LEU A 36 11.86 -9.65 3.12
C LEU A 36 11.22 -8.65 4.09
N PHE A 37 11.97 -8.14 5.07
CA PHE A 37 11.45 -7.18 6.05
C PHE A 37 11.08 -5.84 5.41
N ILE A 38 11.84 -5.40 4.40
CA ILE A 38 11.65 -4.12 3.72
C ILE A 38 10.25 -4.00 3.09
N PRO A 39 9.81 -4.93 2.20
CA PRO A 39 8.48 -4.84 1.62
C PRO A 39 7.36 -5.08 2.65
N ILE A 40 7.62 -5.81 3.73
CA ILE A 40 6.64 -5.96 4.83
C ILE A 40 6.38 -4.63 5.53
N VAL A 41 7.44 -3.89 5.88
CA VAL A 41 7.31 -2.57 6.51
C VAL A 41 6.61 -1.59 5.56
N ILE A 42 6.96 -1.60 4.28
CA ILE A 42 6.31 -0.77 3.26
C ILE A 42 4.82 -1.13 3.14
N ALA A 43 4.46 -2.41 3.15
CA ALA A 43 3.07 -2.84 3.08
C ALA A 43 2.26 -2.35 4.29
N ILE A 44 2.82 -2.44 5.51
CA ILE A 44 2.17 -1.95 6.73
C ILE A 44 1.94 -0.43 6.66
N PHE A 45 2.93 0.32 6.17
CA PHE A 45 2.81 1.76 5.97
C PHE A 45 1.73 2.11 4.94
N MET A 46 1.66 1.38 3.83
CA MET A 46 0.65 1.58 2.80
C MET A 46 -0.78 1.28 3.28
N ILE A 47 -0.97 0.30 4.18
CA ILE A 47 -2.27 0.05 4.81
C ILE A 47 -2.71 1.26 5.65
N ASN A 48 -1.81 1.87 6.41
CA ASN A 48 -2.13 3.07 7.18
C ASN A 48 -2.52 4.25 6.28
N ILE A 49 -1.84 4.41 5.14
CA ILE A 49 -2.18 5.42 4.13
C ILE A 49 -3.60 5.18 3.59
N VAL A 50 -3.95 3.93 3.26
CA VAL A 50 -5.29 3.58 2.76
C VAL A 50 -6.38 3.93 3.78
N ILE A 51 -6.17 3.59 5.06
CA ILE A 51 -7.12 3.92 6.13
C ILE A 51 -7.27 5.43 6.26
N ALA A 52 -6.17 6.18 6.30
CA ALA A 52 -6.20 7.64 6.38
C ALA A 52 -6.92 8.27 5.19
N LEU A 53 -6.75 7.74 3.98
CA LEU A 53 -7.45 8.18 2.76
C LEU A 53 -8.97 7.94 2.83
N VAL A 54 -9.39 6.81 3.40
CA VAL A 54 -10.81 6.51 3.62
C VAL A 54 -11.41 7.41 4.70
N GLU A 55 -10.69 7.66 5.79
CA GLU A 55 -11.14 8.61 6.81
C GLU A 55 -11.22 10.04 6.28
N LEU A 56 -10.25 10.46 5.45
CA LEU A 56 -10.28 11.77 4.80
C LEU A 56 -11.46 11.94 3.85
N SER A 57 -11.85 10.88 3.13
CA SER A 57 -12.96 10.94 2.17
C SER A 57 -14.31 11.13 2.84
N HIS A 58 -14.43 10.80 4.14
CA HIS A 58 -15.63 11.03 4.94
C HIS A 58 -15.63 12.40 5.65
N SER A 59 -14.54 13.17 5.54
CA SER A 59 -14.47 14.50 6.14
C SER A 59 -15.36 15.49 5.40
N PRO A 60 -16.19 16.30 6.11
CA PRO A 60 -17.10 17.26 5.48
C PRO A 60 -16.40 18.39 4.71
N ASN A 61 -15.08 18.54 4.90
CA ASN A 61 -14.27 19.50 4.14
C ASN A 61 -13.76 18.94 2.80
N TRP A 62 -13.95 17.63 2.55
CA TRP A 62 -13.32 16.90 1.44
C TRP A 62 -14.30 16.01 0.64
N SER A 63 -15.59 16.00 1.00
CA SER A 63 -16.70 15.37 0.25
C SER A 63 -16.95 16.03 -1.09
#